data_AF-A0A6N6KNT0-F1
#
_entry.id   AF-A0A6N6KNT0-F1
#
_cell.length_a   1.000
_cell.length_b   1.000
_cell.length_c   1.000
_cell.angle_alpha   90.00
_cell.angle_beta   90.00
_cell.angle_gamma   90.00
#
_symmetry.space_group_name_H-M   'P 1'
#
loop_
_entity.id
_entity.type
_entity.pdbx_description
1 polymer ?
#
loop_
_entity_poly.entity_id
_entity_poly.type
_entity_poly.pdbx_seq_one_letter_code
_entity_poly.pdbx_strand_id
1 'polypeptide(L)'
;GEGLWAFNTAKVSQNEMTTIIGSKGQISFPFFGDHHVLLETENEPPKKYEFDISKHIQMPLIQTIVDDLQGKGTCPSTGVSGARTNWVMEQIIMGK
;
A
#
# COMPACT_ATOMS: atom_id res chain seq x y z
N GLY A 1 7.96 -17.00 1.96
CA GLY A 1 8.16 -15.72 1.25
C GLY A 1 9.64 -15.45 1.20
N GLU A 2 10.12 -14.89 0.11
CA GLU A 2 11.52 -14.47 -0.04
C GLU A 2 11.54 -12.96 -0.20
N GLY A 3 12.56 -12.30 0.35
CA GLY A 3 12.72 -10.86 0.26
C GLY A 3 14.19 -10.52 0.10
N LEU A 4 14.48 -9.55 -0.78
CA LEU A 4 15.79 -8.99 -0.99
C LEU A 4 15.71 -7.49 -0.68
N TRP A 5 16.54 -7.02 0.24
CA TRP A 5 16.65 -5.60 0.57
C TRP A 5 18.11 -5.14 0.40
N ALA A 6 18.30 -4.11 -0.42
CA ALA A 6 19.61 -3.50 -0.64
C ALA A 6 19.48 -1.98 -0.60
N PHE A 7 20.18 -1.34 0.34
CA PHE A 7 20.13 0.12 0.57
C PHE A 7 21.36 0.87 0.03
N ASN A 8 22.27 0.15 -0.63
CA ASN A 8 23.55 0.64 -1.15
C ASN A 8 23.70 0.49 -2.67
N THR A 9 22.59 0.32 -3.40
CA THR A 9 22.61 0.14 -4.85
C THR A 9 22.85 1.45 -5.59
N ALA A 10 23.43 1.37 -6.79
CA ALA A 10 23.53 2.53 -7.69
C ALA A 10 22.14 3.08 -8.05
N LYS A 11 22.07 4.37 -8.41
CA LYS A 11 20.80 5.05 -8.74
C LYS A 11 20.02 4.35 -9.85
N VAL A 12 20.72 3.82 -10.85
CA VAL A 12 20.13 3.07 -11.98
C VAL A 12 19.52 1.72 -11.58
N SER A 13 19.86 1.23 -10.38
CA SER A 13 19.37 -0.03 -9.83
C SER A 13 18.32 0.18 -8.75
N GLN A 14 17.87 1.42 -8.52
CA GLN A 14 16.75 1.66 -7.62
C GLN A 14 15.49 1.07 -8.23
N ASN A 15 14.86 0.17 -7.46
CA ASN A 15 13.60 -0.44 -7.82
C ASN A 15 12.70 -0.38 -6.58
N GLU A 16 11.64 0.42 -6.68
CA GLU A 16 10.60 0.55 -5.67
C GLU A 16 9.28 0.36 -6.41
N MET A 17 8.79 -0.87 -6.39
CA MET A 17 7.60 -1.25 -7.14
C MET A 17 6.87 -2.35 -6.39
N THR A 18 5.58 -2.15 -6.19
CA THR A 18 4.67 -3.15 -5.66
C THR A 18 3.79 -3.64 -6.79
N THR A 19 3.68 -4.96 -6.94
CA THR A 19 2.86 -5.58 -7.99
C THR A 19 1.86 -6.55 -7.38
N ILE A 20 0.58 -6.36 -7.71
CA ILE A 20 -0.51 -7.28 -7.38
C ILE A 20 -0.86 -8.03 -8.67
N ILE A 21 -0.61 -9.34 -8.67
CA ILE A 21 -0.84 -10.21 -9.83
C ILE A 21 -2.19 -10.90 -9.67
N GLY A 22 -3.04 -10.78 -10.69
CA GLY A 22 -4.34 -11.44 -10.77
C GLY A 22 -4.47 -12.32 -12.00
N SER A 23 -5.59 -13.03 -12.13
CA SER A 23 -5.85 -13.93 -13.25
C SER A 23 -6.10 -13.24 -14.60
N LYS A 24 -6.16 -11.91 -14.62
CA LYS A 24 -6.45 -11.11 -15.83
C LYS A 24 -5.36 -10.10 -16.17
N GLY A 25 -4.22 -10.18 -15.47
CA GLY A 25 -3.15 -9.20 -15.57
C GLY A 25 -2.66 -8.74 -14.20
N GLN A 26 -2.11 -7.54 -14.14
CA GLN A 26 -1.45 -7.03 -12.94
C GLN A 26 -1.70 -5.54 -12.70
N ILE A 27 -1.56 -5.15 -11.44
CA ILE A 27 -1.56 -3.75 -10.99
C ILE A 27 -0.20 -3.48 -10.36
N SER A 28 0.48 -2.43 -10.80
CA SER A 28 1.80 -2.04 -10.29
C SER A 28 1.81 -0.58 -9.83
N PHE A 29 2.42 -0.29 -8.70
CA PHE A 29 2.56 1.07 -8.18
C PHE A 29 3.76 1.20 -7.22
N PRO A 30 4.43 2.36 -7.20
CA PRO A 30 5.39 2.71 -6.16
C PRO A 30 4.67 3.28 -4.92
N PHE A 31 5.19 3.03 -3.72
CA PHE A 31 4.74 3.63 -2.47
C PHE A 31 5.36 5.00 -2.21
N PHE A 32 6.63 5.18 -2.59
CA PHE A 32 7.40 6.40 -2.30
C PHE A 32 7.82 7.16 -3.57
N GLY A 33 7.83 6.48 -4.72
CA GLY A 33 8.10 7.05 -6.02
C GLY A 33 6.98 7.94 -6.57
N ASP A 34 6.89 8.00 -7.90
CA ASP A 34 5.91 8.81 -8.61
C ASP A 34 4.49 8.26 -8.42
N HIS A 35 3.53 9.13 -8.09
CA HIS A 35 2.19 8.75 -7.63
C HIS A 35 1.30 8.25 -8.76
N HIS A 36 1.60 7.05 -9.26
CA HIS A 36 0.84 6.42 -10.31
C HIS A 36 0.47 4.98 -9.98
N VAL A 37 -0.58 4.51 -10.64
CA VAL A 37 -0.97 3.11 -10.69
C VAL A 37 -0.97 2.70 -12.16
N LEU A 38 -0.25 1.63 -12.48
CA LEU A 38 -0.25 1.01 -13.80
C LEU A 38 -1.15 -0.23 -13.79
N LEU A 39 -2.11 -0.29 -14.70
CA LEU A 39 -2.94 -1.46 -14.96
C LEU A 39 -2.57 -2.07 -16.30
N GLU A 40 -2.22 -3.35 -16.28
CA GLU A 40 -1.88 -4.13 -17.47
C GLU A 40 -2.80 -5.34 -17.55
N THR A 41 -3.42 -5.55 -18.72
CA THR A 41 -4.27 -6.71 -19.02
C THR A 41 -3.88 -7.28 -20.37
N GLU A 42 -4.22 -8.53 -20.65
CA GLU A 42 -3.74 -9.23 -21.85
C GLU A 42 -4.19 -8.61 -23.19
N ASN A 43 -5.36 -7.96 -23.21
CA ASN A 43 -6.02 -7.54 -24.45
C ASN A 43 -6.19 -6.03 -24.58
N GLU A 44 -5.63 -5.24 -23.67
CA GLU A 44 -5.73 -3.78 -23.69
C GLU A 44 -4.35 -3.15 -23.51
N PRO A 45 -4.09 -1.98 -24.14
CA PRO A 45 -2.91 -1.21 -23.84
C PRO A 45 -2.82 -0.86 -22.34
N PRO A 46 -1.60 -0.80 -21.76
CA PRO A 46 -1.41 -0.40 -20.37
C PRO A 46 -2.07 0.95 -20.07
N LYS A 47 -2.75 1.04 -18.92
CA LYS A 47 -3.40 2.27 -18.45
C LYS A 47 -2.64 2.81 -17.24
N LYS A 48 -2.16 4.05 -17.37
CA LYS A 48 -1.51 4.78 -16.27
C LYS A 48 -2.52 5.73 -15.64
N TYR A 49 -2.71 5.62 -14.33
CA TYR A 49 -3.50 6.53 -13.52
C TYR A 49 -2.54 7.33 -12.65
N GLU A 50 -2.56 8.65 -12.77
CA GLU A 50 -1.73 9.55 -11.96
C GLU A 50 -2.58 10.23 -10.89
N PHE A 51 -2.00 10.45 -9.71
CA PHE A 51 -2.67 11.00 -8.55
C PHE A 51 -1.86 12.14 -7.95
N ASP A 52 -2.56 13.17 -7.50
CA ASP A 52 -1.93 14.25 -6.75
C ASP A 52 -1.72 13.83 -5.29
N ILE A 53 -0.51 14.09 -4.77
CA ILE A 53 -0.28 13.94 -3.34
C ILE A 53 -1.03 15.02 -2.58
N SER A 54 -1.87 14.59 -1.64
CA SER A 54 -2.47 15.51 -0.67
C SER A 54 -1.38 16.08 0.24
N LYS A 55 -1.49 17.36 0.59
CA LYS A 55 -0.58 18.02 1.54
C LYS A 55 -0.49 17.29 2.89
N HIS A 56 -1.58 16.66 3.32
CA HIS A 56 -1.67 15.93 4.58
C HIS A 56 -2.13 14.49 4.34
N ILE A 57 -1.17 13.62 4.01
CA ILE A 57 -1.41 12.21 3.65
C ILE A 57 -2.27 11.48 4.70
N GLN A 58 -2.02 11.70 6.00
CA GLN A 58 -2.69 10.99 7.09
C GLN A 58 -4.01 11.63 7.53
N MET A 59 -4.28 12.89 7.14
CA MET A 59 -5.46 13.63 7.61
C MET A 59 -6.78 12.91 7.33
N PRO A 60 -7.01 12.31 6.13
CA PRO A 60 -8.26 11.61 5.87
C PRO A 60 -8.53 10.49 6.89
N LEU A 61 -7.52 9.69 7.23
CA LEU A 61 -7.68 8.62 8.23
C LEU A 61 -7.87 9.20 9.64
N ILE A 62 -7.08 10.19 10.04
CA ILE A 62 -7.18 10.84 11.36
C ILE A 62 -8.59 11.39 11.57
N GLN A 63 -9.16 12.04 10.55
CA GLN A 63 -10.51 12.59 10.64
C GLN A 63 -11.54 11.49 10.92
N THR A 64 -11.45 10.34 10.25
CA THR A 64 -12.37 9.21 10.51
C THR A 64 -12.27 8.67 11.94
N ILE A 65 -11.08 8.71 12.54
CA ILE A 65 -10.87 8.30 13.94
C ILE A 65 -11.53 9.33 14.88
N VAL A 66 -11.28 10.62 14.65
CA VAL A 66 -11.85 11.70 15.47
C VAL A 66 -13.37 11.68 15.42
N ASP A 67 -13.94 11.50 14.22
CA ASP A 67 -15.38 11.46 13.99
C ASP A 67 -16.02 10.28 14.73
N ASP A 68 -15.44 9.08 14.64
CA ASP A 68 -15.92 7.89 15.35
C ASP A 68 -15.88 8.06 16.88
N LEU A 69 -14.77 8.60 17.41
CA LEU A 69 -14.62 8.90 18.85
C LEU A 69 -15.64 9.94 19.35
N GLN A 70 -16.11 10.83 18.48
CA GLN A 70 -17.17 11.80 18.78
C GLN A 70 -18.59 11.26 18.55
N GLY A 71 -18.74 10.00 18.11
CA GLY A 71 -20.03 9.41 17.74
C GLY A 71 -20.60 9.95 16.43
N LYS A 72 -19.76 10.48 15.54
CA LYS A 72 -20.12 11.12 14.26
C LYS A 72 -19.64 10.32 13.05
N GLY A 73 -19.92 9.02 13.00
CA GLY A 73 -19.52 8.16 11.89
C GLY A 73 -18.92 6.87 12.40
N THR A 74 -18.12 6.21 11.56
CA THR A 74 -17.42 4.98 11.93
C THR A 74 -16.05 4.97 11.29
N CYS A 75 -15.02 4.68 12.07
CA CYS A 75 -13.67 4.52 11.57
C CYS A 75 -13.51 3.12 10.94
N PRO A 76 -13.05 2.99 9.69
CA PRO A 76 -12.81 1.68 9.09
C PRO A 76 -11.61 0.95 9.71
N SER A 77 -10.70 1.68 10.37
CA SER A 77 -9.54 1.13 11.06
C SER A 77 -9.84 1.00 12.55
N THR A 78 -10.12 -0.22 12.99
CA THR A 78 -10.51 -0.56 14.36
C THR A 78 -9.40 -1.25 15.13
N GLY A 79 -9.55 -1.35 16.46
CA GLY A 79 -8.67 -2.16 17.29
C GLY A 79 -8.62 -3.64 16.86
N VAL A 80 -9.73 -4.19 16.35
CA VAL A 80 -9.78 -5.57 15.84
C VAL A 80 -8.92 -5.73 14.58
N SER A 81 -9.04 -4.82 13.61
CA SER A 81 -8.18 -4.85 12.41
C SER A 81 -6.72 -4.61 12.76
N GLY A 82 -6.43 -3.73 13.72
CA GLY A 82 -5.07 -3.48 14.22
C GLY A 82 -4.45 -4.70 14.88
N ALA A 83 -5.19 -5.37 15.77
CA ALA A 83 -4.75 -6.60 16.43
C ALA A 83 -4.48 -7.73 15.43
N ARG A 84 -5.32 -7.88 14.40
CA ARG A 84 -5.10 -8.86 13.32
C ARG A 84 -3.79 -8.57 12.58
N THR A 85 -3.52 -7.32 12.22
CA THR A 85 -2.26 -6.93 11.58
C THR A 85 -1.07 -7.23 12.49
N ASN A 86 -1.15 -6.90 13.78
CA ASN A 86 -0.10 -7.20 14.75
C ASN A 86 0.21 -8.71 14.84
N TRP A 87 -0.83 -9.55 14.88
CA TRP A 87 -0.66 -11.00 14.88
C TRP A 87 0.09 -11.50 13.63
N VAL A 88 -0.21 -10.98 12.44
CA VAL A 88 0.53 -11.33 11.21
C VAL A 88 2.01 -10.93 11.32
N MET A 89 2.29 -9.74 11.86
CA MET A 89 3.67 -9.29 12.10
C MET A 89 4.41 -10.22 13.06
N GLU A 90 3.76 -10.71 14.12
CA GLU A 90 4.32 -11.72 15.02
C GLU A 90 4.63 -13.02 14.27
N GLN A 91 3.76 -13.49 13.38
CA GLN A 91 4.03 -14.69 12.58
C GLN A 91 5.27 -14.53 11.68
N ILE A 92 5.47 -13.34 11.10
CA ILE A 92 6.65 -13.05 10.26
C ILE A 92 7.95 -13.12 11.08
N ILE A 93 7.93 -12.61 12.31
CA ILE A 93 9.11 -12.58 13.19
C ILE A 93 9.39 -13.95 13.82
N MET A 94 8.34 -14.68 14.23
CA MET A 94 8.47 -15.93 15.00
C MET A 94 8.82 -17.16 14.15
N GLY A 95 8.89 -17.03 12.83
CA GLY A 95 9.49 -18.01 11.92
C GLY A 95 9.22 -19.47 12.26
N LYS A 96 7.97 -19.92 12.11
CA LYS A 96 7.68 -21.36 11.95
C LYS A 96 7.56 -21.70 10.48
#